data_AF-A0A2B7ZLN1-F1
#
_entry.id   AF-A0A2B7ZLN1-F1
#
_cell.length_a   1.000
_cell.length_b   1.000
_cell.length_c   1.000
_cell.angle_alpha   90.00
_cell.angle_beta   90.00
_cell.angle_gamma   90.00
#
_symmetry.space_group_name_H-M   'P 1'
#
loop_
_entity.id
_entity.type
_entity.pdbx_description
1 polymer ?
#
loop_
_entity_poly.entity_id
_entity_poly.type
_entity_poly.pdbx_seq_one_letter_code
_entity_poly.pdbx_strand_id
1 'polypeptide(L)'
;MPPVRLKALTPVIAIVLITLFFWGIDRYDRAALTRLTRPLDRLSSPPKNYPPPSPAPPPLLSSSQAKIQTKTPDQLCDTTVSYTPPLSFPEWLIGKNYTRTYLRPHHLAPETKFKSIETIDQQVLQPFRPVDRGMRVPVVDPHDPWPCPNVIDVDVAADYTIEETSNLLFGLATTVDRLHRLLPALLYSYGSTKASLLVLVPSDTKDIDEHEAYFRNAGLDITLQTSPLPFTARYFGLVEGFTDFIKNHRPNTTWVSFVDDDTFFLSLATVAKQLSTFDPSQRVYIGALSEASWQVDTFGQIGFGGAGVFVSVPLLEKLHGAYDTCQSWGEQPGDQKLAQCIDKFGDTTLTLWDSLYQMDMRGAVDGLYESGRQIHTLHHWGSWYKKDVVKMSTVAAAAGRQSILRRFRFDEFTTIDDATGTTKRSFWVLTNGYSLVKYTMNARLSPHAVNFDKTEKTWDEDQRGYEKRLGPLRPKQQPGIKKERWMLLESMIVGDNVHQSYINDAGGVRSVIELVWLGPAGGGGAGVGV
;
A
#
# COMPACT_ATOMS: atom_id res chain seq x y z
N MET A 1 19.38 1.85 -67.76
CA MET A 1 19.03 2.13 -66.35
C MET A 1 17.67 1.48 -66.08
N PRO A 2 17.55 0.50 -65.17
CA PRO A 2 16.27 -0.14 -64.89
C PRO A 2 15.41 0.75 -63.97
N PRO A 3 14.07 0.69 -64.06
CA PRO A 3 13.18 1.53 -63.27
C PRO A 3 13.11 1.03 -61.82
N VAL A 4 13.42 1.90 -60.86
CA VAL A 4 13.29 1.62 -59.43
C VAL A 4 11.80 1.44 -59.11
N ARG A 5 11.40 0.25 -58.64
CA ARG A 5 10.02 -0.07 -58.27
C ARG A 5 9.60 0.71 -57.02
N LEU A 6 8.64 1.61 -57.17
CA LEU A 6 8.07 2.48 -56.12
C LEU A 6 7.58 1.73 -54.86
N LYS A 7 7.30 0.42 -54.95
CA LYS A 7 6.82 -0.42 -53.83
C LYS A 7 7.88 -0.72 -52.75
N ALA A 8 9.16 -0.46 -53.02
CA ALA A 8 10.23 -0.64 -52.03
C ALA A 8 10.48 0.62 -51.16
N LEU A 9 9.93 1.79 -51.53
CA LEU A 9 10.13 3.01 -50.75
C LEU A 9 9.23 3.10 -49.51
N THR A 10 8.02 2.53 -49.56
CA THR A 10 7.04 2.63 -48.48
C THR A 10 7.52 2.05 -47.14
N PRO A 11 8.12 0.83 -47.07
CA PRO A 11 8.64 0.31 -45.80
C PRO A 11 9.86 1.10 -45.29
N VAL A 12 10.69 1.63 -46.19
CA VAL A 12 11.85 2.44 -45.82
C VAL A 12 11.42 3.78 -45.20
N ILE A 13 10.41 4.43 -45.79
CA ILE A 13 9.83 5.66 -45.24
C ILE A 13 9.20 5.38 -43.86
N ALA A 14 8.48 4.27 -43.70
CA ALA A 14 7.89 3.90 -42.41
C ALA A 14 8.95 3.68 -41.31
N ILE A 15 10.05 2.99 -41.64
CA ILE A 15 11.16 2.77 -40.69
C ILE A 15 11.82 4.10 -40.32
N VAL A 16 12.04 5.00 -41.29
CA VAL A 16 12.62 6.33 -41.05
C VAL A 16 11.71 7.20 -40.18
N LEU A 17 10.39 7.13 -40.37
CA LEU A 17 9.43 7.86 -39.54
C LEU A 17 9.37 7.32 -38.11
N ILE A 18 9.41 6.00 -37.92
CA ILE A 18 9.44 5.37 -36.60
C ILE A 18 10.74 5.71 -35.87
N THR A 19 11.88 5.66 -36.56
CA THR A 19 13.18 6.05 -35.96
C THR A 19 13.23 7.53 -35.61
N LEU A 20 12.70 8.42 -36.47
CA LEU A 20 12.58 9.85 -36.15
C LEU A 20 11.62 10.11 -34.99
N PHE A 21 10.55 9.33 -34.86
CA PHE A 21 9.61 9.43 -33.74
C PHE A 21 10.27 9.05 -32.40
N PHE A 22 10.96 7.90 -32.33
CA PHE A 22 11.68 7.51 -31.12
C PHE A 22 12.87 8.43 -30.80
N TRP A 23 13.57 8.93 -31.82
CA TRP A 23 14.61 9.96 -31.65
C TRP A 23 14.04 11.28 -31.13
N GLY A 24 12.85 11.67 -31.60
CA GLY A 24 12.12 12.84 -31.11
C GLY A 24 11.67 12.68 -29.66
N ILE A 25 11.21 11.50 -29.25
CA ILE A 25 10.83 11.19 -27.86
C ILE A 25 12.04 11.24 -26.94
N ASP A 26 13.16 10.56 -27.25
CA ASP A 26 14.37 10.60 -26.42
C ASP A 26 14.91 12.03 -26.26
N ARG A 27 14.88 12.82 -27.35
CA ARG A 27 15.35 14.21 -27.30
C ARG A 27 14.38 15.14 -26.56
N TYR A 28 13.08 14.92 -26.66
CA TYR A 28 12.07 15.68 -25.91
C TYR A 28 12.15 15.34 -24.41
N ASP A 29 12.30 14.07 -24.04
CA ASP A 29 12.48 13.66 -22.64
C ASP A 29 13.76 14.25 -22.05
N ARG A 30 14.89 14.21 -22.78
CA ARG A 30 16.13 14.86 -22.33
C ARG A 30 16.00 16.38 -22.22
N ALA A 31 15.27 17.04 -23.13
CA ALA A 31 15.03 18.48 -23.09
C ALA A 31 14.04 18.89 -21.97
N ALA A 32 13.06 18.03 -21.66
CA ALA A 32 12.12 18.22 -20.56
C ALA A 32 12.82 18.00 -19.20
N LEU A 33 13.64 16.95 -19.09
CA LEU A 33 14.46 16.65 -17.90
C LEU A 33 15.47 17.77 -17.63
N THR A 34 16.15 18.31 -18.66
CA THR A 34 17.09 19.44 -18.49
C THR A 34 16.43 20.78 -18.15
N ARG A 35 15.12 20.94 -18.40
CA ARG A 35 14.35 22.11 -17.93
C ARG A 35 13.85 21.95 -16.50
N LEU A 36 13.62 20.71 -16.05
CA LEU A 36 13.24 20.37 -14.67
C LEU A 36 14.41 20.36 -13.69
N THR A 37 15.66 20.21 -14.15
CA THR A 37 16.86 20.25 -13.28
C THR A 37 17.37 21.66 -12.98
N ARG A 38 17.06 22.66 -13.82
CA ARG A 38 17.51 24.05 -13.62
C ARG A 38 16.93 24.84 -12.43
N PRO A 39 15.79 24.50 -11.79
CA PRO A 39 15.34 25.20 -10.59
C PRO A 39 16.11 24.80 -9.31
N LEU A 40 16.80 23.66 -9.29
CA LEU A 40 17.42 23.10 -8.07
C LEU A 40 18.89 23.48 -7.88
N ASP A 41 19.59 23.96 -8.91
CA ASP A 41 21.00 24.39 -8.83
C ASP A 41 21.19 25.83 -8.27
N ARG A 42 20.13 26.47 -7.76
CA ARG A 42 20.19 27.83 -7.16
C ARG A 42 20.22 27.86 -5.63
N LEU A 43 20.63 26.77 -4.99
CA LEU A 43 21.08 26.79 -3.60
C LEU A 43 22.56 26.38 -3.54
N SER A 44 23.40 27.26 -4.08
CA SER A 44 24.85 27.16 -3.99
C SER A 44 25.34 27.47 -2.57
N SER A 45 26.39 26.75 -2.18
CA SER A 45 27.12 26.76 -0.91
C SER A 45 27.39 28.15 -0.31
N PRO A 46 27.44 28.28 1.04
CA PRO A 46 27.84 29.53 1.66
C PRO A 46 29.35 29.81 1.45
N PRO A 47 29.76 31.08 1.34
CA PRO A 47 31.15 31.45 1.08
C PRO A 47 32.07 31.14 2.28
N LYS A 48 33.27 30.64 1.97
CA LYS A 48 34.39 30.47 2.91
C LYS A 48 34.93 31.85 3.31
N ASN A 49 34.55 32.37 4.48
CA ASN A 49 35.38 33.20 5.38
C ASN A 49 34.53 33.79 6.51
N TYR A 50 34.64 33.21 7.72
CA TYR A 50 34.33 33.91 8.97
C TYR A 50 35.40 33.56 10.03
N PRO A 51 35.74 34.50 10.93
CA PRO A 51 36.78 34.34 11.97
C PRO A 51 36.33 33.35 13.07
N PRO A 52 37.26 32.85 13.92
CA PRO A 52 36.98 31.73 14.81
C PRO A 52 35.91 32.07 15.87
N PRO A 53 35.08 31.09 16.28
CA PRO A 53 34.01 31.33 17.23
C PRO A 53 34.53 31.49 18.67
N SER A 54 33.98 32.48 19.37
CA SER A 54 34.08 32.64 20.82
C SER A 54 33.49 31.41 21.56
N PRO A 55 33.95 31.12 22.79
CA PRO A 55 33.50 29.94 23.54
C PRO A 55 31.99 30.00 23.84
N ALA A 56 31.34 28.85 23.62
CA ALA A 56 29.90 28.67 23.76
C ALA A 56 29.41 28.92 25.21
N PRO A 57 28.27 29.60 25.40
CA PRO A 57 27.57 29.58 26.68
C PRO A 57 26.95 28.19 26.93
N PRO A 58 26.70 27.82 28.20
CA PRO A 58 26.24 26.48 28.56
C PRO A 58 24.85 26.16 27.97
N PRO A 59 24.50 24.86 27.83
CA PRO A 59 23.30 24.46 27.10
C PRO A 59 22.04 24.94 27.83
N LEU A 60 21.26 25.76 27.13
CA LEU A 60 19.88 26.05 27.50
C LEU A 60 19.05 24.77 27.33
N LEU A 61 18.61 24.25 28.47
CA LEU A 61 17.57 23.23 28.59
C LEU A 61 16.34 23.59 27.74
N SER A 62 15.93 22.61 26.92
CA SER A 62 14.61 22.45 26.28
C SER A 62 13.87 23.73 25.88
N SER A 63 14.00 24.14 24.62
CA SER A 63 12.90 24.86 23.97
C SER A 63 11.83 23.84 23.58
N SER A 64 10.69 23.96 24.27
CA SER A 64 9.44 23.25 24.04
C SER A 64 9.13 23.08 22.55
N GLN A 65 9.19 21.84 22.06
CA GLN A 65 8.19 21.40 21.10
C GLN A 65 6.84 21.74 21.75
N ALA A 66 6.02 22.55 21.09
CA ALA A 66 4.66 22.75 21.53
C ALA A 66 4.01 21.35 21.60
N LYS A 67 3.87 20.81 22.82
CA LYS A 67 3.06 19.63 23.06
C LYS A 67 1.65 20.04 22.65
N ILE A 68 1.26 19.70 21.42
CA ILE A 68 -0.14 19.71 21.04
C ILE A 68 -0.77 18.62 21.91
N GLN A 69 -1.26 19.01 23.09
CA GLN A 69 -2.05 18.11 23.92
C GLN A 69 -3.29 17.74 23.11
N THR A 70 -3.31 16.51 22.63
CA THR A 70 -4.49 15.87 22.04
C THR A 70 -5.50 15.64 23.16
N LYS A 71 -6.31 16.66 23.43
CA LYS A 71 -7.45 16.57 24.34
C LYS A 71 -8.40 15.47 23.85
N THR A 72 -8.96 14.68 24.76
CA THR A 72 -10.02 13.72 24.42
C THR A 72 -11.26 14.45 23.93
N PRO A 73 -12.15 13.82 23.13
CA PRO A 73 -13.37 14.47 22.63
C PRO A 73 -14.25 15.11 23.72
N ASP A 74 -14.32 14.52 24.91
CA ASP A 74 -15.02 15.10 26.07
C ASP A 74 -14.42 16.44 26.51
N GLN A 75 -13.09 16.59 26.42
CA GLN A 75 -12.37 17.83 26.71
C GLN A 75 -12.42 18.85 25.56
N LEU A 76 -12.81 18.42 24.34
CA LEU A 76 -13.02 19.30 23.19
C LEU A 76 -14.39 19.99 23.24
N CYS A 77 -15.36 19.39 23.93
CA CYS A 77 -16.71 19.93 24.13
C CYS A 77 -16.81 21.03 25.18
N ASP A 78 -15.94 21.03 26.19
CA ASP A 78 -15.90 22.06 27.24
C ASP A 78 -15.26 23.38 26.78
N THR A 79 -14.67 23.41 25.59
CA THR A 79 -14.05 24.61 25.03
C THR A 79 -14.91 25.19 23.91
N THR A 80 -15.29 26.46 24.05
CA THR A 80 -15.94 27.30 23.02
C THR A 80 -15.12 27.50 21.73
N VAL A 81 -14.01 26.78 21.59
CA VAL A 81 -13.08 26.83 20.47
C VAL A 81 -13.09 25.44 19.82
N SER A 82 -13.94 25.28 18.80
CA SER A 82 -13.87 24.12 17.90
C SER A 82 -12.48 24.09 17.27
N TYR A 83 -11.65 23.10 17.62
CA TYR A 83 -10.31 22.97 17.05
C TYR A 83 -10.42 22.68 15.56
N THR A 84 -9.91 23.62 14.76
CA THR A 84 -9.86 23.52 13.31
C THR A 84 -9.17 22.22 12.89
N PRO A 85 -9.77 21.42 11.98
CA PRO A 85 -9.11 20.24 11.43
C PRO A 85 -7.72 20.57 10.86
N PRO A 86 -6.76 19.64 11.04
CA PRO A 86 -5.49 19.72 10.34
C PRO A 86 -5.71 19.33 8.88
N LEU A 87 -6.32 20.23 8.11
CA LEU A 87 -6.45 20.08 6.66
C LEU A 87 -5.17 20.58 5.99
N SER A 88 -4.79 19.96 4.87
CA SER A 88 -3.79 20.57 4.00
C SER A 88 -4.23 21.95 3.51
N PHE A 89 -3.25 22.78 3.15
CA PHE A 89 -3.52 24.14 2.70
C PHE A 89 -4.50 24.22 1.51
N PRO A 90 -4.41 23.36 0.47
CA PRO A 90 -5.42 23.35 -0.60
C PRO A 90 -6.83 23.07 -0.07
N GLU A 91 -6.97 22.11 0.85
CA GLU A 91 -8.26 21.84 1.48
C GLU A 91 -8.74 23.03 2.31
N TRP A 92 -7.88 23.68 3.07
CA TRP A 92 -8.25 24.84 3.88
C TRP A 92 -8.82 26.02 3.06
N LEU A 93 -8.46 26.12 1.77
CA LEU A 93 -8.85 27.23 0.89
C LEU A 93 -10.23 27.10 0.23
N ILE A 94 -10.86 25.93 0.27
CA ILE A 94 -12.08 25.63 -0.51
C ILE A 94 -13.25 25.43 0.44
N GLY A 95 -14.39 26.07 0.15
CA GLY A 95 -15.64 25.82 0.87
C GLY A 95 -16.14 24.40 0.64
N LYS A 96 -16.69 23.76 1.67
CA LYS A 96 -16.99 22.32 1.64
C LYS A 96 -18.11 21.95 2.59
N ASN A 97 -18.76 20.83 2.32
CA ASN A 97 -19.65 20.17 3.25
C ASN A 97 -18.84 19.17 4.08
N TYR A 98 -18.73 19.40 5.39
CA TYR A 98 -17.76 18.72 6.24
C TYR A 98 -18.44 18.00 7.41
N THR A 99 -17.90 16.85 7.79
CA THR A 99 -18.23 16.14 9.03
C THR A 99 -16.98 15.50 9.62
N ARG A 100 -16.96 15.34 10.95
CA ARG A 100 -15.89 14.66 11.69
C ARG A 100 -16.49 13.63 12.64
N THR A 101 -15.81 12.51 12.80
CA THR A 101 -16.07 11.56 13.89
C THR A 101 -14.76 11.03 14.49
N TYR A 102 -14.84 10.50 15.71
CA TYR A 102 -13.71 9.94 16.44
C TYR A 102 -13.91 8.44 16.63
N LEU A 103 -12.90 7.66 16.30
CA LEU A 103 -12.89 6.21 16.47
C LEU A 103 -11.83 5.87 17.52
N ARG A 104 -12.22 5.12 18.56
CA ARG A 104 -11.29 4.60 19.57
C ARG A 104 -11.08 3.09 19.32
N PRO A 105 -9.88 2.67 18.91
CA PRO A 105 -9.57 1.26 18.73
C PRO A 105 -9.44 0.56 20.09
N HIS A 106 -10.25 -0.48 20.29
CA HIS A 106 -10.11 -1.44 21.38
C HIS A 106 -9.34 -2.66 20.87
N HIS A 107 -8.09 -2.81 21.31
CA HIS A 107 -7.19 -3.84 20.82
C HIS A 107 -7.46 -5.18 21.52
N LEU A 108 -8.01 -6.13 20.77
CA LEU A 108 -8.21 -7.52 21.16
C LEU A 108 -6.97 -8.37 20.85
N ALA A 109 -6.96 -9.64 21.25
CA ALA A 109 -5.85 -10.55 20.99
C ALA A 109 -5.51 -10.65 19.48
N PRO A 110 -4.24 -10.81 19.08
CA PRO A 110 -3.83 -10.86 17.66
C PRO A 110 -4.53 -11.92 16.79
N GLU A 111 -5.00 -12.99 17.41
CA GLU A 111 -5.62 -14.17 16.81
C GLU A 111 -7.11 -13.96 16.57
N THR A 112 -7.68 -12.86 17.09
CA THR A 112 -9.09 -12.53 16.99
C THR A 112 -9.51 -12.50 15.52
N LYS A 113 -10.52 -13.31 15.19
CA LYS A 113 -11.10 -13.36 13.85
C LYS A 113 -12.33 -12.48 13.78
N PHE A 114 -12.40 -11.72 12.71
CA PHE A 114 -13.53 -10.86 12.42
C PHE A 114 -14.20 -11.27 11.11
N LYS A 115 -15.46 -10.86 10.95
CA LYS A 115 -16.19 -11.00 9.69
C LYS A 115 -15.55 -10.13 8.60
N SER A 116 -15.86 -10.45 7.34
CA SER A 116 -15.47 -9.65 6.18
C SER A 116 -15.99 -8.21 6.26
N ILE A 117 -17.05 -7.97 7.03
CA ILE A 117 -17.60 -6.66 7.37
C ILE A 117 -18.24 -6.73 8.76
N GLU A 118 -17.81 -5.85 9.67
CA GLU A 118 -18.44 -5.70 10.99
C GLU A 118 -19.52 -4.63 10.96
N THR A 119 -20.47 -4.68 11.91
CA THR A 119 -21.50 -3.65 12.05
C THR A 119 -21.20 -2.81 13.29
N ILE A 120 -21.32 -1.49 13.17
CA ILE A 120 -21.30 -0.57 14.29
C ILE A 120 -22.73 -0.09 14.50
N ASP A 121 -23.29 -0.40 15.68
CA ASP A 121 -24.69 -0.10 16.00
C ASP A 121 -24.91 1.35 16.45
N GLN A 122 -23.87 2.00 16.98
CA GLN A 122 -23.91 3.42 17.34
C GLN A 122 -23.86 4.29 16.08
N GLN A 123 -24.49 5.48 16.14
CA GLN A 123 -24.36 6.48 15.09
C GLN A 123 -22.92 7.00 14.99
N VAL A 124 -22.29 6.78 13.84
CA VAL A 124 -20.88 7.11 13.56
C VAL A 124 -20.73 8.51 13.00
N LEU A 125 -21.43 8.85 11.91
CA LEU A 125 -21.30 10.14 11.26
C LEU A 125 -22.23 11.18 11.88
N GLN A 126 -21.65 12.34 12.17
CA GLN A 126 -22.40 13.54 12.50
C GLN A 126 -23.02 14.13 11.22
N PRO A 127 -24.12 14.90 11.33
CA PRO A 127 -24.67 15.65 10.20
C PRO A 127 -23.59 16.49 9.53
N PHE A 128 -23.55 16.44 8.19
CA PHE A 128 -22.66 17.30 7.43
C PHE A 128 -23.07 18.77 7.59
N ARG A 129 -22.08 19.65 7.71
CA ARG A 129 -22.31 21.09 7.79
C ARG A 129 -21.45 21.85 6.76
N PRO A 130 -22.00 22.91 6.15
CA PRO A 130 -21.21 23.75 5.25
C PRO A 130 -20.15 24.51 6.03
N VAL A 131 -18.96 24.57 5.47
CA VAL A 131 -17.81 25.32 6.00
C VAL A 131 -17.25 26.19 4.88
N ASP A 132 -17.09 27.48 5.15
CA ASP A 132 -16.55 28.42 4.18
C ASP A 132 -15.02 28.36 4.10
N ARG A 133 -14.46 29.10 3.13
CA ARG A 133 -13.02 29.28 2.99
C ARG A 133 -12.39 29.70 4.32
N GLY A 134 -11.28 29.06 4.66
CA GLY A 134 -10.56 29.32 5.90
C GLY A 134 -11.17 28.66 7.13
N MET A 135 -12.00 27.62 6.94
CA MET A 135 -12.67 26.88 8.00
C MET A 135 -13.57 27.74 8.89
N ARG A 136 -14.13 28.81 8.31
CA ARG A 136 -15.14 29.62 9.00
C ARG A 136 -16.43 28.84 8.99
N VAL A 137 -16.87 28.41 10.17
CA VAL A 137 -18.22 27.90 10.36
C VAL A 137 -19.16 29.10 10.16
N PRO A 138 -20.24 28.98 9.37
CA PRO A 138 -21.32 29.96 9.37
C PRO A 138 -21.74 30.24 10.82
N VAL A 139 -22.18 31.47 11.12
CA VAL A 139 -22.60 31.85 12.48
C VAL A 139 -23.51 30.76 13.04
N VAL A 140 -23.07 30.11 14.12
CA VAL A 140 -23.79 28.98 14.73
C VAL A 140 -25.16 29.48 15.14
N ASP A 141 -26.21 28.89 14.58
CA ASP A 141 -27.57 29.16 15.03
C ASP A 141 -27.64 28.74 16.51
N PRO A 142 -27.97 29.65 17.45
CA PRO A 142 -28.12 29.32 18.86
C PRO A 142 -29.13 28.18 19.12
N HIS A 143 -30.01 27.89 18.16
CA HIS A 143 -31.01 26.83 18.23
C HIS A 143 -30.51 25.48 17.64
N ASP A 144 -29.34 25.45 16.99
CA ASP A 144 -28.70 24.25 16.43
C ASP A 144 -27.16 24.28 16.65
N PRO A 145 -26.70 24.14 17.90
CA PRO A 145 -25.27 24.09 18.22
C PRO A 145 -24.59 22.88 17.58
N TRP A 146 -23.27 22.96 17.37
CA TRP A 146 -22.50 21.78 16.97
C TRP A 146 -22.62 20.70 18.07
N PRO A 147 -23.22 19.53 17.76
CA PRO A 147 -23.28 18.46 18.74
C PRO A 147 -21.86 17.99 19.04
N CYS A 148 -21.63 17.61 20.29
CA CYS A 148 -20.43 16.90 20.67
C CYS A 148 -20.28 15.65 19.81
N PRO A 149 -19.17 15.50 19.08
CA PRO A 149 -18.98 14.33 18.25
C PRO A 149 -18.81 13.10 19.13
N ASN A 150 -19.59 12.06 18.83
CA ASN A 150 -19.47 10.78 19.53
C ASN A 150 -18.06 10.19 19.37
N VAL A 151 -17.58 9.53 20.42
CA VAL A 151 -16.45 8.60 20.32
C VAL A 151 -17.01 7.21 20.13
N ILE A 152 -16.63 6.58 19.02
CA ILE A 152 -17.09 5.25 18.66
C ILE A 152 -15.98 4.26 19.01
N ASP A 153 -16.24 3.37 19.96
CA ASP A 153 -15.31 2.27 20.26
C ASP A 153 -15.42 1.21 19.15
N VAL A 154 -14.27 0.78 18.63
CA VAL A 154 -14.18 -0.20 17.53
C VAL A 154 -13.17 -1.28 17.88
N ASP A 155 -13.60 -2.54 17.86
CA ASP A 155 -12.71 -3.67 18.09
C ASP A 155 -11.76 -3.90 16.90
N VAL A 156 -10.47 -3.99 17.21
CA VAL A 156 -9.39 -4.29 16.26
C VAL A 156 -8.49 -5.38 16.85
N ALA A 157 -7.85 -6.20 16.02
CA ALA A 157 -6.85 -7.14 16.51
C ALA A 157 -5.53 -6.41 16.76
N ALA A 158 -4.89 -6.70 17.89
CA ALA A 158 -3.51 -6.30 18.14
C ALA A 158 -2.56 -6.92 17.10
N ASP A 159 -1.40 -6.32 16.90
CA ASP A 159 -0.41 -6.88 15.98
C ASP A 159 0.30 -8.07 16.61
N TYR A 160 0.69 -9.05 15.78
CA TYR A 160 1.59 -10.11 16.22
C TYR A 160 2.96 -9.52 16.59
N THR A 161 3.64 -10.19 17.51
CA THR A 161 5.02 -9.91 17.92
C THR A 161 5.97 -10.03 16.72
N ILE A 162 7.02 -9.21 16.66
CA ILE A 162 7.94 -9.18 15.50
C ILE A 162 9.06 -10.24 15.58
N GLU A 163 9.13 -11.01 16.65
CA GLU A 163 10.19 -11.96 16.97
C GLU A 163 10.41 -12.97 15.86
N GLU A 164 9.31 -13.57 15.36
CA GLU A 164 9.35 -14.57 14.29
C GLU A 164 9.87 -14.00 12.95
N THR A 165 9.82 -12.68 12.75
CA THR A 165 10.35 -12.04 11.54
C THR A 165 11.88 -12.13 11.43
N SER A 166 12.58 -12.39 12.54
CA SER A 166 14.05 -12.58 12.56
C SER A 166 14.52 -13.80 11.75
N ASN A 167 13.61 -14.73 11.48
CA ASN A 167 13.86 -15.94 10.72
C ASN A 167 13.73 -15.74 9.20
N LEU A 168 13.35 -14.54 8.76
CA LEU A 168 13.02 -14.21 7.37
C LEU A 168 14.12 -13.37 6.70
N LEU A 169 14.53 -13.79 5.50
CA LEU A 169 15.43 -13.04 4.63
C LEU A 169 14.74 -12.76 3.29
N PHE A 170 14.61 -11.48 2.94
CA PHE A 170 13.95 -11.05 1.71
C PHE A 170 14.99 -10.67 0.66
N GLY A 171 14.75 -11.05 -0.58
CA GLY A 171 15.65 -10.83 -1.71
C GLY A 171 14.99 -9.99 -2.78
N LEU A 172 15.67 -8.92 -3.18
CA LEU A 172 15.22 -8.00 -4.23
C LEU A 172 16.26 -7.93 -5.34
N ALA A 173 15.81 -7.81 -6.58
CA ALA A 173 16.66 -7.48 -7.72
C ALA A 173 16.21 -6.14 -8.32
N THR A 174 16.97 -5.07 -8.07
CA THR A 174 16.54 -3.72 -8.49
C THR A 174 17.72 -2.77 -8.70
N THR A 175 17.49 -1.46 -8.70
CA THR A 175 18.50 -0.40 -8.73
C THR A 175 18.36 0.50 -7.51
N VAL A 176 19.45 1.16 -7.14
CA VAL A 176 19.48 2.10 -6.00
C VAL A 176 18.47 3.24 -6.19
N ASP A 177 18.30 3.76 -7.41
CA ASP A 177 17.30 4.80 -7.70
C ASP A 177 15.87 4.35 -7.40
N ARG A 178 15.54 3.08 -7.69
CA ARG A 178 14.23 2.50 -7.37
C ARG A 178 14.07 2.33 -5.87
N LEU A 179 15.10 1.86 -5.16
CA LEU A 179 15.09 1.76 -3.71
C LEU A 179 14.83 3.12 -3.04
N HIS A 180 15.48 4.19 -3.49
CA HIS A 180 15.21 5.55 -2.97
C HIS A 180 13.76 5.98 -3.19
N ARG A 181 13.19 5.72 -4.38
CA ARG A 181 11.78 6.06 -4.67
C ARG A 181 10.78 5.26 -3.83
N LEU A 182 11.11 4.01 -3.51
CA LEU A 182 10.25 3.08 -2.79
C LEU A 182 10.52 3.06 -1.27
N LEU A 183 11.49 3.86 -0.79
CA LEU A 183 11.92 3.88 0.60
C LEU A 183 10.76 3.97 1.61
N PRO A 184 9.74 4.84 1.46
CA PRO A 184 8.63 4.87 2.41
C PRO A 184 7.85 3.54 2.49
N ALA A 185 7.66 2.86 1.37
CA ALA A 185 6.97 1.57 1.31
C ALA A 185 7.82 0.43 1.90
N LEU A 186 9.14 0.46 1.65
CA LEU A 186 10.10 -0.45 2.25
C LEU A 186 10.18 -0.26 3.77
N LEU A 187 10.26 0.98 4.26
CA LEU A 187 10.27 1.28 5.69
C LEU A 187 9.01 0.82 6.39
N TYR A 188 7.84 1.00 5.77
CA TYR A 188 6.59 0.48 6.32
C TYR A 188 6.62 -1.06 6.44
N SER A 189 7.03 -1.75 5.37
CA SER A 189 6.99 -3.21 5.29
C SER A 189 8.04 -3.86 6.21
N TYR A 190 9.27 -3.35 6.19
CA TYR A 190 10.44 -4.00 6.80
C TYR A 190 11.02 -3.25 8.00
N GLY A 191 10.92 -1.92 8.04
CA GLY A 191 11.70 -1.06 8.95
C GLY A 191 11.35 -1.14 10.44
N SER A 192 10.25 -1.79 10.81
CA SER A 192 9.92 -2.06 12.23
C SER A 192 9.79 -3.57 12.49
N THR A 193 10.68 -4.35 11.88
CA THR A 193 10.74 -5.81 11.99
C THR A 193 12.19 -6.25 12.26
N LYS A 194 12.41 -7.56 12.42
CA LYS A 194 13.75 -8.15 12.54
C LYS A 194 14.19 -8.87 11.26
N ALA A 195 13.39 -8.78 10.18
CA ALA A 195 13.71 -9.37 8.89
C ALA A 195 14.80 -8.58 8.17
N SER A 196 15.64 -9.27 7.40
CA SER A 196 16.71 -8.64 6.61
C SER A 196 16.38 -8.59 5.13
N LEU A 197 16.96 -7.61 4.43
CA LEU A 197 16.88 -7.43 2.98
C LEU A 197 18.26 -7.66 2.36
N LEU A 198 18.35 -8.59 1.40
CA LEU A 198 19.47 -8.72 0.48
C LEU A 198 19.04 -8.16 -0.88
N VAL A 199 19.75 -7.16 -1.40
CA VAL A 199 19.39 -6.53 -2.68
C VAL A 199 20.53 -6.67 -3.68
N LEU A 200 20.23 -7.32 -4.80
CA LEU A 200 21.12 -7.40 -5.95
C LEU A 200 20.94 -6.19 -6.85
N VAL A 201 22.01 -5.41 -7.01
CA VAL A 201 22.08 -4.21 -7.85
C VAL A 201 23.04 -4.41 -9.04
N PRO A 202 22.96 -3.59 -10.11
CA PRO A 202 23.90 -3.66 -11.24
C PRO A 202 25.37 -3.57 -10.82
N SER A 203 26.26 -4.27 -11.54
CA SER A 203 27.70 -4.26 -11.28
C SER A 203 28.37 -2.90 -11.46
N ASP A 204 27.77 -1.99 -12.23
CA ASP A 204 28.23 -0.62 -12.44
C ASP A 204 27.68 0.37 -11.40
N THR A 205 26.93 -0.11 -10.39
CA THR A 205 26.49 0.70 -9.25
C THR A 205 27.70 1.20 -8.49
N LYS A 206 27.80 2.52 -8.33
CA LYS A 206 28.87 3.19 -7.57
C LYS A 206 28.43 3.40 -6.12
N ASP A 207 29.41 3.69 -5.25
CA ASP A 207 29.17 4.19 -3.89
C ASP A 207 28.23 3.31 -3.05
N ILE A 208 28.33 1.99 -3.22
CA ILE A 208 27.43 1.00 -2.60
C ILE A 208 27.42 1.10 -1.09
N ASP A 209 28.60 1.27 -0.47
CA ASP A 209 28.71 1.41 0.99
C ASP A 209 27.97 2.66 1.50
N GLU A 210 27.98 3.76 0.74
CA GLU A 210 27.25 4.99 1.09
C GLU A 210 25.74 4.79 0.98
N HIS A 211 25.28 4.17 -0.11
CA HIS A 211 23.86 3.86 -0.29
C HIS A 211 23.35 2.86 0.76
N GLU A 212 24.13 1.83 1.06
CA GLU A 212 23.80 0.86 2.12
C GLU A 212 23.72 1.55 3.49
N ALA A 213 24.71 2.39 3.83
CA ALA A 213 24.69 3.16 5.07
C ALA A 213 23.49 4.10 5.15
N TYR A 214 23.11 4.75 4.05
CA TYR A 214 21.92 5.60 3.98
C TYR A 214 20.64 4.82 4.33
N PHE A 215 20.41 3.67 3.71
CA PHE A 215 19.20 2.89 3.97
C PHE A 215 19.19 2.26 5.37
N ARG A 216 20.34 1.83 5.88
CA ARG A 216 20.47 1.37 7.26
C ARG A 216 20.16 2.46 8.27
N ASN A 217 20.70 3.67 8.06
CA ASN A 217 20.42 4.81 8.91
C ASN A 217 18.94 5.27 8.84
N ALA A 218 18.25 4.99 7.73
CA ALA A 218 16.82 5.23 7.62
C ALA A 218 15.96 4.21 8.40
N GLY A 219 16.54 3.07 8.83
CA GLY A 219 15.86 2.05 9.63
C GLY A 219 15.65 0.70 8.93
N LEU A 220 16.28 0.45 7.78
CA LEU A 220 16.22 -0.86 7.11
C LEU A 220 17.40 -1.74 7.51
N ASP A 221 17.15 -3.00 7.82
CA ASP A 221 18.19 -4.02 7.90
C ASP A 221 18.47 -4.57 6.49
N ILE A 222 19.33 -3.87 5.75
CA ILE A 222 19.58 -4.10 4.32
C ILE A 222 21.07 -4.29 4.02
N THR A 223 21.35 -5.15 3.05
CA THR A 223 22.67 -5.33 2.44
C THR A 223 22.56 -5.24 0.92
N LEU A 224 23.42 -4.43 0.30
CA LEU A 224 23.49 -4.26 -1.14
C LEU A 224 24.66 -5.08 -1.70
N GLN A 225 24.40 -5.86 -2.75
CA GLN A 225 25.42 -6.65 -3.43
C GLN A 225 25.35 -6.40 -4.94
N THR A 226 26.51 -6.14 -5.56
CA THR A 226 26.58 -6.07 -7.02
C THR A 226 26.39 -7.44 -7.64
N SER A 227 25.72 -7.45 -8.78
CA SER A 227 25.61 -8.63 -9.61
C SER A 227 25.92 -8.29 -11.07
N PRO A 228 26.78 -9.07 -11.74
CA PRO A 228 27.07 -8.91 -13.16
C PRO A 228 25.92 -9.43 -14.04
N LEU A 229 24.96 -10.17 -13.48
CA LEU A 229 23.84 -10.72 -14.22
C LEU A 229 22.93 -9.61 -14.78
N PRO A 230 22.34 -9.81 -15.97
CA PRO A 230 21.33 -8.92 -16.51
C PRO A 230 20.10 -8.89 -15.60
N PHE A 231 19.28 -7.84 -15.72
CA PHE A 231 18.18 -7.57 -14.79
C PHE A 231 17.24 -8.76 -14.54
N THR A 232 16.72 -9.37 -15.61
CA THR A 232 15.79 -10.51 -15.52
C THR A 232 16.41 -11.76 -14.87
N ALA A 233 17.73 -11.90 -14.99
CA ALA A 233 18.49 -13.02 -14.45
C ALA A 233 18.88 -12.82 -12.97
N ARG A 234 18.94 -11.58 -12.47
CA ARG A 234 19.31 -11.28 -11.07
C ARG A 234 18.33 -11.85 -10.06
N TYR A 235 17.05 -11.92 -10.40
CA TYR A 235 16.04 -12.47 -9.49
C TYR A 235 16.32 -13.93 -9.14
N PHE A 236 16.65 -14.78 -10.13
CA PHE A 236 17.09 -16.16 -9.83
C PHE A 236 18.50 -16.19 -9.21
N GLY A 237 19.35 -15.21 -9.53
CA GLY A 237 20.65 -14.96 -8.87
C GLY A 237 20.58 -14.82 -7.34
N LEU A 238 19.41 -14.47 -6.80
CA LEU A 238 19.19 -14.46 -5.34
C LEU A 238 19.38 -15.85 -4.70
N VAL A 239 19.26 -16.96 -5.43
CA VAL A 239 19.54 -18.30 -4.88
C VAL A 239 20.97 -18.41 -4.34
N GLU A 240 21.95 -17.95 -5.12
CA GLU A 240 23.36 -17.90 -4.73
C GLU A 240 23.57 -16.84 -3.63
N GLY A 241 23.04 -15.63 -3.84
CA GLY A 241 23.16 -14.53 -2.88
C GLY A 241 22.61 -14.87 -1.49
N PHE A 242 21.44 -15.51 -1.40
CA PHE A 242 20.87 -15.94 -0.14
C PHE A 242 21.73 -17.00 0.55
N THR A 243 22.23 -17.99 -0.21
CA THR A 243 23.05 -19.07 0.36
C THR A 243 24.31 -18.51 1.00
N ASP A 244 25.00 -17.60 0.29
CA ASP A 244 26.18 -16.91 0.81
C ASP A 244 25.84 -16.00 2.00
N PHE A 245 24.74 -15.27 1.94
CA PHE A 245 24.34 -14.35 3.01
C PHE A 245 23.97 -15.08 4.30
N ILE A 246 23.22 -16.17 4.21
CA ILE A 246 22.84 -17.02 5.35
C ILE A 246 24.08 -17.57 6.02
N LYS A 247 25.02 -18.14 5.25
CA LYS A 247 26.26 -18.74 5.77
C LYS A 247 27.12 -17.75 6.54
N ASN A 248 27.21 -16.50 6.07
CA ASN A 248 28.17 -15.53 6.59
C ASN A 248 27.57 -14.51 7.58
N HIS A 249 26.25 -14.26 7.52
CA HIS A 249 25.62 -13.15 8.26
C HIS A 249 24.37 -13.57 9.04
N ARG A 250 23.54 -14.47 8.50
CA ARG A 250 22.23 -14.83 9.09
C ARG A 250 22.00 -16.35 9.15
N PRO A 251 22.78 -17.10 9.94
CA PRO A 251 22.72 -18.57 9.97
C PRO A 251 21.41 -19.15 10.54
N ASN A 252 20.62 -18.34 11.25
CA ASN A 252 19.33 -18.75 11.83
C ASN A 252 18.14 -18.53 10.88
N THR A 253 18.38 -18.06 9.64
CA THR A 253 17.32 -17.91 8.63
C THR A 253 16.67 -19.26 8.38
N THR A 254 15.34 -19.31 8.33
CA THR A 254 14.59 -20.54 7.97
C THR A 254 13.81 -20.40 6.69
N TRP A 255 13.46 -19.16 6.32
CA TRP A 255 12.74 -18.82 5.10
C TRP A 255 13.46 -17.70 4.35
N VAL A 256 13.59 -17.90 3.04
CA VAL A 256 13.93 -16.82 2.12
C VAL A 256 12.70 -16.45 1.29
N SER A 257 12.54 -15.16 1.00
CA SER A 257 11.45 -14.68 0.17
C SER A 257 11.99 -13.91 -1.03
N PHE A 258 11.64 -14.36 -2.23
CA PHE A 258 11.92 -13.63 -3.46
C PHE A 258 10.76 -12.67 -3.72
N VAL A 259 11.05 -11.37 -3.87
CA VAL A 259 10.03 -10.33 -4.01
C VAL A 259 10.45 -9.28 -5.04
N ASP A 260 9.47 -8.68 -5.70
CA ASP A 260 9.69 -7.45 -6.46
C ASP A 260 9.82 -6.25 -5.50
N ASP A 261 10.50 -5.20 -5.91
CA ASP A 261 10.78 -4.04 -5.06
C ASP A 261 9.55 -3.17 -4.76
N ASP A 262 8.48 -3.29 -5.56
CA ASP A 262 7.15 -2.74 -5.27
C ASP A 262 6.18 -3.78 -4.66
N THR A 263 6.68 -4.91 -4.14
CA THR A 263 5.89 -5.80 -3.26
C THR A 263 5.70 -5.12 -1.90
N PHE A 264 4.45 -4.85 -1.51
CA PHE A 264 4.12 -4.19 -0.26
C PHE A 264 3.46 -5.15 0.72
N PHE A 265 4.06 -5.32 1.90
CA PHE A 265 3.53 -6.19 2.95
C PHE A 265 2.70 -5.38 3.95
N LEU A 266 1.44 -5.78 4.19
CA LEU A 266 0.62 -5.09 5.20
C LEU A 266 1.14 -5.32 6.63
N SER A 267 1.61 -6.53 6.92
CA SER A 267 2.18 -6.92 8.22
C SER A 267 3.10 -8.13 8.09
N LEU A 268 4.42 -7.91 8.19
CA LEU A 268 5.38 -9.03 8.18
C LEU A 268 5.28 -9.93 9.40
N ALA A 269 4.85 -9.41 10.55
CA ALA A 269 4.60 -10.25 11.73
C ALA A 269 3.48 -11.26 11.47
N THR A 270 2.42 -10.85 10.75
CA THR A 270 1.34 -11.76 10.34
C THR A 270 1.83 -12.78 9.32
N VAL A 271 2.69 -12.36 8.39
CA VAL A 271 3.33 -13.28 7.42
C VAL A 271 4.22 -14.30 8.12
N ALA A 272 5.07 -13.85 9.05
CA ALA A 272 5.92 -14.74 9.86
C ALA A 272 5.08 -15.75 10.64
N LYS A 273 3.97 -15.30 11.25
CA LYS A 273 3.05 -16.16 11.97
C LYS A 273 2.41 -17.22 11.09
N GLN A 274 2.03 -16.87 9.88
CA GLN A 274 1.49 -17.84 8.93
C GLN A 274 2.57 -18.83 8.49
N LEU A 275 3.79 -18.38 8.22
CA LEU A 275 4.91 -19.25 7.87
C LEU A 275 5.29 -20.20 9.02
N SER A 276 5.09 -19.79 10.27
CA SER A 276 5.34 -20.63 11.46
C SER A 276 4.44 -21.88 11.52
N THR A 277 3.40 -21.96 10.68
CA THR A 277 2.52 -23.14 10.59
C THR A 277 3.08 -24.25 9.69
N PHE A 278 4.13 -23.95 8.91
CA PHE A 278 4.82 -24.90 8.06
C PHE A 278 6.08 -25.42 8.76
N ASP A 279 6.49 -26.66 8.46
CA ASP A 279 7.76 -27.21 8.94
C ASP A 279 8.92 -26.69 8.06
N PRO A 280 9.79 -25.79 8.57
CA PRO A 280 10.88 -25.22 7.79
C PRO A 280 12.01 -26.22 7.50
N SER A 281 12.02 -27.40 8.14
CA SER A 281 13.01 -28.45 7.87
C SER A 281 12.71 -29.24 6.59
N GLN A 282 11.49 -29.10 6.04
CA GLN A 282 11.10 -29.70 4.77
C GLN A 282 11.43 -28.77 3.59
N ARG A 283 11.42 -29.32 2.37
CA ARG A 283 11.52 -28.52 1.14
C ARG A 283 10.16 -27.95 0.78
N VAL A 284 9.97 -26.67 1.09
CA VAL A 284 8.67 -26.00 0.96
C VAL A 284 8.78 -24.83 0.01
N TYR A 285 7.86 -24.81 -0.96
CA TYR A 285 7.67 -23.73 -1.93
C TYR A 285 6.28 -23.16 -1.76
N ILE A 286 6.18 -21.89 -1.33
CA ILE A 286 4.92 -21.18 -1.11
C ILE A 286 4.87 -19.92 -1.96
N GLY A 287 3.70 -19.60 -2.50
CA GLY A 287 3.46 -18.37 -3.24
C GLY A 287 2.01 -18.26 -3.68
N ALA A 288 1.70 -17.34 -4.58
CA ALA A 288 0.38 -17.24 -5.18
C ALA A 288 0.45 -17.17 -6.70
N LEU A 289 -0.60 -17.67 -7.35
CA LEU A 289 -0.85 -17.40 -8.76
C LEU A 289 -1.29 -15.95 -8.95
N SER A 290 -1.06 -15.40 -10.14
CA SER A 290 -1.71 -14.17 -10.57
C SER A 290 -3.24 -14.31 -10.55
N GLU A 291 -3.92 -13.23 -10.18
CA GLU A 291 -5.38 -13.16 -10.26
C GLU A 291 -5.87 -13.18 -11.71
N ALA A 292 -5.02 -12.75 -12.64
CA ALA A 292 -5.30 -12.75 -14.07
C ALA A 292 -4.97 -14.12 -14.68
N SER A 293 -5.99 -14.86 -15.11
CA SER A 293 -5.85 -16.22 -15.63
C SER A 293 -4.92 -16.28 -16.85
N TRP A 294 -4.92 -15.26 -17.70
CA TRP A 294 -4.05 -15.24 -18.88
C TRP A 294 -2.56 -15.14 -18.51
N GLN A 295 -2.21 -14.57 -17.35
CA GLN A 295 -0.84 -14.57 -16.85
C GLN A 295 -0.45 -15.98 -16.42
N VAL A 296 -1.35 -16.69 -15.74
CA VAL A 296 -1.17 -18.10 -15.38
C VAL A 296 -1.06 -18.99 -16.63
N ASP A 297 -1.90 -18.74 -17.64
CA ASP A 297 -1.88 -19.50 -18.90
C ASP A 297 -0.58 -19.25 -19.69
N THR A 298 0.01 -18.05 -19.57
CA THR A 298 1.24 -17.66 -20.28
C THR A 298 2.50 -18.14 -19.56
N PHE A 299 2.59 -17.94 -18.24
CA PHE A 299 3.82 -18.18 -17.48
C PHE A 299 3.83 -19.50 -16.72
N GLY A 300 2.66 -20.12 -16.54
CA GLY A 300 2.46 -21.38 -15.84
C GLY A 300 1.88 -21.21 -14.43
N GLN A 301 1.64 -22.35 -13.78
CA GLN A 301 1.19 -22.41 -12.38
C GLN A 301 2.38 -22.23 -11.43
N ILE A 302 2.92 -21.02 -11.42
CA ILE A 302 4.11 -20.64 -10.64
C ILE A 302 3.71 -19.70 -9.49
N GLY A 303 4.54 -19.61 -8.47
CA GLY A 303 4.48 -18.50 -7.52
C GLY A 303 4.99 -17.23 -8.21
N PHE A 304 4.11 -16.23 -8.36
CA PHE A 304 4.45 -14.97 -9.02
C PHE A 304 5.26 -14.08 -8.07
N GLY A 305 6.36 -13.53 -8.58
CA GLY A 305 7.36 -12.86 -7.75
C GLY A 305 6.86 -11.62 -7.00
N GLY A 306 6.00 -10.82 -7.63
CA GLY A 306 5.43 -9.62 -7.03
C GLY A 306 4.40 -9.89 -5.93
N ALA A 307 3.74 -11.05 -5.94
CA ALA A 307 2.92 -11.49 -4.81
C ALA A 307 3.78 -11.90 -3.61
N GLY A 308 5.05 -12.26 -3.86
CA GLY A 308 5.99 -12.83 -2.92
C GLY A 308 6.04 -14.35 -3.01
N VAL A 309 7.27 -14.87 -3.09
CA VAL A 309 7.56 -16.31 -3.14
C VAL A 309 8.43 -16.69 -1.96
N PHE A 310 7.95 -17.61 -1.12
CA PHE A 310 8.67 -18.10 0.06
C PHE A 310 9.23 -19.50 -0.19
N VAL A 311 10.50 -19.67 0.17
CA VAL A 311 11.27 -20.90 -0.02
C VAL A 311 11.97 -21.22 1.31
N SER A 312 11.80 -22.46 1.79
CA SER A 312 12.54 -22.91 2.98
C SER A 312 14.02 -23.11 2.67
N VAL A 313 14.89 -22.96 3.67
CA VAL A 313 16.34 -23.14 3.48
C VAL A 313 16.74 -24.51 2.89
N PRO A 314 16.15 -25.66 3.29
CA PRO A 314 16.46 -26.94 2.65
C PRO A 314 16.13 -27.01 1.16
N LEU A 315 15.10 -26.27 0.71
CA LEU A 315 14.81 -26.15 -0.72
C LEU A 315 15.83 -25.21 -1.39
N LEU A 316 16.17 -24.08 -0.76
CA LEU A 316 17.20 -23.17 -1.26
C LEU A 316 18.54 -23.88 -1.50
N GLU A 317 19.00 -24.71 -0.56
CA GLU A 317 20.25 -25.49 -0.69
C GLU A 317 20.22 -26.43 -1.92
N LYS A 318 19.07 -27.04 -2.18
CA LYS A 318 18.86 -27.90 -3.35
C LYS A 318 18.94 -27.10 -4.65
N LEU A 319 18.35 -25.91 -4.67
CA LEU A 319 18.42 -24.99 -5.82
C LEU A 319 19.83 -24.47 -6.05
N HIS A 320 20.55 -24.14 -4.97
CA HIS A 320 21.94 -23.71 -5.04
C HIS A 320 22.84 -24.78 -5.65
N GLY A 321 22.65 -26.06 -5.29
CA GLY A 321 23.37 -27.18 -5.91
C GLY A 321 23.10 -27.36 -7.41
N ALA A 322 22.01 -26.79 -7.94
CA ALA A 322 21.66 -26.79 -9.36
C ALA A 322 21.80 -25.41 -10.03
N TYR A 323 22.38 -24.43 -9.32
CA TYR A 323 22.33 -23.02 -9.68
C TYR A 323 22.85 -22.76 -11.10
N ASP A 324 24.09 -23.16 -11.41
CA ASP A 324 24.70 -22.93 -12.73
C ASP A 324 23.84 -23.48 -13.87
N THR A 325 23.25 -24.66 -13.66
CA THR A 325 22.37 -25.29 -14.64
C THR A 325 21.08 -24.50 -14.83
N CYS A 326 20.42 -24.12 -13.74
CA CYS A 326 19.17 -23.35 -13.82
C CYS A 326 19.40 -21.93 -14.34
N GLN A 327 20.49 -21.29 -13.93
CA GLN A 327 20.86 -19.94 -14.33
C GLN A 327 21.13 -19.86 -15.84
N SER A 328 21.73 -20.91 -16.43
CA SER A 328 22.02 -20.98 -17.87
C SER A 328 20.77 -21.17 -18.76
N TRP A 329 19.59 -21.39 -18.20
CA TRP A 329 18.36 -21.51 -18.98
C TRP A 329 17.86 -20.13 -19.39
N GLY A 330 17.92 -19.83 -20.69
CA GLY A 330 17.14 -18.77 -21.36
C GLY A 330 17.08 -17.38 -20.68
N GLU A 331 16.23 -16.53 -21.25
CA GLU A 331 15.98 -15.16 -20.79
C GLU A 331 14.58 -14.98 -20.18
N GLN A 332 13.96 -16.08 -19.74
CA GLN A 332 12.64 -16.04 -19.11
C GLN A 332 12.64 -15.18 -17.83
N PRO A 333 11.46 -14.64 -17.43
CA PRO A 333 11.30 -13.95 -16.15
C PRO A 333 11.85 -14.73 -14.97
N GLY A 334 12.32 -14.00 -13.95
CA GLY A 334 13.07 -14.57 -12.84
C GLY A 334 12.28 -15.55 -11.98
N ASP A 335 11.03 -15.23 -11.68
CA ASP A 335 10.09 -16.10 -10.95
C ASP A 335 9.74 -17.36 -11.76
N GLN A 336 9.57 -17.23 -13.08
CA GLN A 336 9.41 -18.37 -13.98
C GLN A 336 10.65 -19.27 -13.96
N LYS A 337 11.86 -18.70 -14.00
CA LYS A 337 13.11 -19.47 -13.90
C LYS A 337 13.23 -20.19 -12.55
N LEU A 338 12.90 -19.51 -11.46
CA LEU A 338 12.88 -20.10 -10.11
C LEU A 338 11.92 -21.29 -10.05
N ALA A 339 10.68 -21.13 -10.51
CA ALA A 339 9.68 -22.18 -10.49
C ALA A 339 10.08 -23.39 -11.35
N GLN A 340 10.65 -23.16 -12.53
CA GLN A 340 11.19 -24.24 -13.38
C GLN A 340 12.33 -25.00 -12.70
N CYS A 341 13.19 -24.30 -11.95
CA CYS A 341 14.29 -24.93 -11.23
C CYS A 341 13.76 -25.79 -10.07
N ILE A 342 12.75 -25.30 -9.34
CA ILE A 342 12.06 -26.04 -8.28
C ILE A 342 11.35 -27.27 -8.86
N ASP A 343 10.61 -27.13 -9.96
CA ASP A 343 9.92 -28.26 -10.61
C ASP A 343 10.91 -29.37 -11.02
N LYS A 344 12.07 -28.99 -11.55
CA LYS A 344 13.07 -29.94 -12.02
C LYS A 344 13.92 -30.58 -10.92
N PHE A 345 14.25 -29.83 -9.87
CA PHE A 345 15.26 -30.25 -8.89
C PHE A 345 14.79 -30.18 -7.42
N GLY A 346 13.72 -29.45 -7.12
CA GLY A 346 13.30 -29.14 -5.75
C GLY A 346 12.57 -30.28 -5.02
N ASP A 347 12.07 -31.29 -5.73
CA ASP A 347 11.24 -32.39 -5.21
C ASP A 347 10.04 -31.89 -4.37
N THR A 348 9.41 -30.80 -4.80
CA THR A 348 8.26 -30.18 -4.12
C THR A 348 7.39 -29.41 -5.12
N THR A 349 6.16 -29.11 -4.73
CA THR A 349 5.20 -28.37 -5.57
C THR A 349 4.77 -27.08 -4.90
N LEU A 350 4.32 -26.10 -5.71
CA LEU A 350 3.80 -24.84 -5.20
C LEU A 350 2.63 -25.06 -4.24
N THR A 351 2.79 -24.57 -3.01
CA THR A 351 1.71 -24.42 -2.03
C THR A 351 1.11 -23.02 -2.16
N LEU A 352 -0.17 -22.96 -2.50
CA LEU A 352 -0.86 -21.69 -2.74
C LEU A 352 -1.20 -20.96 -1.44
N TRP A 353 -0.87 -19.67 -1.39
CA TRP A 353 -1.24 -18.76 -0.32
C TRP A 353 -2.15 -17.65 -0.84
N ASP A 354 -3.46 -17.87 -0.71
CA ASP A 354 -4.53 -17.09 -1.35
C ASP A 354 -4.69 -15.62 -0.91
N SER A 355 -3.85 -15.11 -0.01
CA SER A 355 -3.88 -13.71 0.44
C SER A 355 -2.64 -12.92 0.01
N LEU A 356 -1.74 -13.56 -0.74
CA LEU A 356 -0.71 -12.87 -1.50
C LEU A 356 -1.31 -12.43 -2.85
N TYR A 357 -1.11 -11.18 -3.24
CA TYR A 357 -1.71 -10.64 -4.46
C TYR A 357 -0.66 -10.08 -5.42
N GLN A 358 -0.64 -10.63 -6.64
CA GLN A 358 0.20 -10.16 -7.74
C GLN A 358 -0.37 -8.89 -8.37
N MET A 359 -1.69 -8.72 -8.32
CA MET A 359 -2.40 -7.50 -8.74
C MET A 359 -2.15 -7.13 -10.22
N ASP A 360 -2.17 -8.13 -11.10
CA ASP A 360 -2.10 -7.91 -12.55
C ASP A 360 -3.42 -7.29 -13.07
N MET A 361 -3.67 -6.03 -12.71
CA MET A 361 -4.90 -5.27 -12.95
C MET A 361 -4.54 -3.82 -13.30
N ARG A 362 -5.36 -3.17 -14.14
CA ARG A 362 -5.23 -1.77 -14.53
C ARG A 362 -6.49 -0.96 -14.23
N GLY A 363 -6.32 0.36 -14.21
CA GLY A 363 -7.41 1.29 -13.94
C GLY A 363 -7.79 1.33 -12.47
N ALA A 364 -9.09 1.39 -12.18
CA ALA A 364 -9.60 1.57 -10.83
C ALA A 364 -9.74 0.23 -10.10
N VAL A 365 -8.76 -0.16 -9.30
CA VAL A 365 -8.73 -1.46 -8.58
C VAL A 365 -9.56 -1.43 -7.27
N ASP A 366 -10.48 -0.47 -7.12
CA ASP A 366 -11.26 -0.22 -5.90
C ASP A 366 -11.96 -1.47 -5.33
N GLY A 367 -12.57 -2.27 -6.20
CA GLY A 367 -13.38 -3.40 -5.78
C GLY A 367 -12.59 -4.48 -5.05
N LEU A 368 -11.28 -4.61 -5.31
CA LEU A 368 -10.44 -5.54 -4.56
C LEU A 368 -10.09 -4.99 -3.17
N TYR A 369 -9.69 -3.71 -3.07
CA TYR A 369 -9.44 -3.06 -1.79
C TYR A 369 -10.69 -3.03 -0.90
N GLU A 370 -11.88 -2.82 -1.49
CA GLU A 370 -13.17 -2.81 -0.80
C GLU A 370 -13.79 -4.22 -0.63
N SER A 371 -13.07 -5.29 -0.99
CA SER A 371 -13.63 -6.66 -1.02
C SER A 371 -13.79 -7.30 0.37
N GLY A 372 -13.07 -6.81 1.37
CA GLY A 372 -12.98 -7.44 2.70
C GLY A 372 -12.24 -8.78 2.71
N ARG A 373 -11.54 -9.11 1.62
CA ARG A 373 -10.62 -10.25 1.55
C ARG A 373 -9.41 -9.95 2.42
N GLN A 374 -8.83 -11.00 3.00
CA GLN A 374 -7.53 -10.89 3.65
C GLN A 374 -6.46 -10.67 2.58
N ILE A 375 -5.60 -9.67 2.82
CA ILE A 375 -4.51 -9.25 1.93
C ILE A 375 -3.25 -9.18 2.79
N HIS A 376 -2.23 -9.96 2.46
CA HIS A 376 -0.92 -9.90 3.10
C HIS A 376 0.07 -9.10 2.26
N THR A 377 0.01 -9.26 0.94
CA THR A 377 0.83 -8.49 -0.01
C THR A 377 -0.03 -7.79 -1.04
N LEU A 378 0.48 -6.66 -1.51
CA LEU A 378 -0.04 -5.90 -2.64
C LEU A 378 1.09 -5.65 -3.61
N HIS A 379 0.75 -5.70 -4.89
CA HIS A 379 1.70 -5.47 -5.96
C HIS A 379 1.12 -4.62 -7.09
N HIS A 380 2.04 -4.16 -7.93
CA HIS A 380 1.97 -3.15 -8.98
C HIS A 380 1.28 -1.82 -8.64
N TRP A 381 1.08 -1.49 -7.36
CA TRP A 381 0.42 -0.27 -6.88
C TRP A 381 1.14 1.04 -7.26
N GLY A 382 2.37 0.96 -7.76
CA GLY A 382 3.15 2.10 -8.26
C GLY A 382 3.39 2.09 -9.77
N SER A 383 2.88 1.10 -10.51
CA SER A 383 3.24 0.86 -11.92
C SER A 383 2.03 0.59 -12.81
N TRP A 384 1.28 -0.48 -12.59
CA TRP A 384 0.12 -0.85 -13.43
C TRP A 384 -1.14 -0.07 -13.06
N TYR A 385 -1.25 0.25 -11.78
CA TYR A 385 -2.21 1.20 -11.23
C TYR A 385 -1.48 2.06 -10.20
N LYS A 386 -2.12 3.15 -9.77
CA LYS A 386 -1.51 4.10 -8.83
C LYS A 386 -2.31 4.15 -7.54
N LYS A 387 -1.74 3.63 -6.46
CA LYS A 387 -2.30 3.74 -5.12
C LYS A 387 -1.21 4.05 -4.10
N ASP A 388 -1.45 5.06 -3.27
CA ASP A 388 -0.55 5.41 -2.17
C ASP A 388 -0.78 4.44 -1.00
N VAL A 389 -0.09 3.29 -1.04
CA VAL A 389 -0.22 2.23 -0.03
C VAL A 389 0.34 2.62 1.33
N VAL A 390 1.30 3.55 1.37
CA VAL A 390 1.86 4.07 2.63
C VAL A 390 0.83 4.94 3.34
N LYS A 391 0.23 5.90 2.61
CA LYS A 391 -0.86 6.73 3.16
C LYS A 391 -2.08 5.91 3.58
N MET A 392 -2.44 4.89 2.81
CA MET A 392 -3.51 3.95 3.18
C MET A 392 -3.22 3.27 4.52
N SER A 393 -1.94 2.94 4.78
CA SER A 393 -1.52 2.16 5.95
C SER A 393 -1.26 3.01 7.20
N THR A 394 -1.29 4.34 7.11
CA THR A 394 -1.06 5.25 8.24
C THR A 394 -1.95 4.95 9.45
N VAL A 395 -3.17 4.42 9.24
CA VAL A 395 -4.09 4.03 10.34
C VAL A 395 -3.50 2.98 11.28
N ALA A 396 -2.53 2.18 10.82
CA ALA A 396 -1.84 1.23 11.68
C ALA A 396 -1.15 1.88 12.88
N ALA A 397 -0.77 3.16 12.78
CA ALA A 397 -0.19 3.90 13.88
C ALA A 397 -1.16 4.15 15.06
N ALA A 398 -2.47 4.01 14.85
CA ALA A 398 -3.48 4.13 15.92
C ALA A 398 -4.18 2.79 16.21
N ALA A 399 -4.49 2.00 15.18
CA ALA A 399 -5.37 0.84 15.27
C ALA A 399 -4.68 -0.51 14.95
N GLY A 400 -3.35 -0.53 14.77
CA GLY A 400 -2.59 -1.72 14.41
C GLY A 400 -2.65 -2.06 12.92
N ARG A 401 -1.63 -2.78 12.44
CA ARG A 401 -1.50 -3.19 11.02
C ARG A 401 -2.64 -4.12 10.60
N GLN A 402 -3.16 -4.93 11.50
CA GLN A 402 -4.33 -5.79 11.22
C GLN A 402 -5.63 -5.01 10.98
N SER A 403 -5.68 -3.71 11.27
CA SER A 403 -6.85 -2.86 11.01
C SER A 403 -6.98 -2.40 9.56
N ILE A 404 -5.90 -2.47 8.78
CA ILE A 404 -5.85 -1.93 7.42
C ILE A 404 -6.84 -2.67 6.53
N LEU A 405 -7.63 -1.94 5.74
CA LEU A 405 -8.69 -2.47 4.87
C LEU A 405 -9.81 -3.25 5.57
N ARG A 406 -9.86 -3.28 6.91
CA ARG A 406 -11.03 -3.77 7.66
C ARG A 406 -12.26 -2.97 7.26
N ARG A 407 -13.42 -3.65 7.19
CA ARG A 407 -14.68 -3.05 6.76
C ARG A 407 -15.67 -2.91 7.92
N PHE A 408 -16.30 -1.75 8.00
CA PHE A 408 -17.32 -1.43 8.99
C PHE A 408 -18.56 -0.88 8.31
N ARG A 409 -19.72 -1.45 8.61
CA ARG A 409 -21.04 -1.00 8.17
C ARG A 409 -21.71 -0.25 9.31
N PHE A 410 -22.29 0.90 9.02
CA PHE A 410 -22.92 1.75 10.05
C PHE A 410 -23.93 2.72 9.46
N ASP A 411 -24.57 3.50 10.35
CA ASP A 411 -25.55 4.56 10.04
C ASP A 411 -26.60 4.08 9.04
N GLU A 412 -27.28 2.99 9.38
CA GLU A 412 -28.38 2.50 8.58
C GLU A 412 -29.67 3.26 8.92
N PHE A 413 -30.34 3.78 7.90
CA PHE A 413 -31.62 4.48 8.06
C PHE A 413 -32.50 4.33 6.83
N THR A 414 -33.78 4.63 7.02
CA THR A 414 -34.79 4.60 5.96
C THR A 414 -35.37 5.99 5.75
N THR A 415 -35.48 6.42 4.49
CA THR A 415 -36.16 7.65 4.11
C THR A 415 -37.35 7.34 3.22
N ILE A 416 -38.37 8.20 3.25
CA ILE A 416 -39.52 8.13 2.35
C ILE A 416 -39.38 9.32 1.41
N ASP A 417 -39.46 9.06 0.12
CA ASP A 417 -39.47 10.09 -0.91
C ASP A 417 -40.88 10.69 -0.99
N ASP A 418 -41.05 11.93 -0.52
CA ASP A 418 -42.38 12.56 -0.38
C ASP A 418 -43.12 12.68 -1.71
N ALA A 419 -42.41 12.82 -2.83
CA ALA A 419 -43.00 12.98 -4.16
C ALA A 419 -43.46 11.64 -4.76
N THR A 420 -42.74 10.56 -4.49
CA THR A 420 -43.01 9.24 -5.11
C THR A 420 -43.58 8.21 -4.14
N GLY A 421 -43.64 8.52 -2.84
CA GLY A 421 -43.97 7.59 -1.77
C GLY A 421 -42.98 6.43 -1.62
N THR A 422 -41.83 6.49 -2.30
CA THR A 422 -40.88 5.37 -2.35
C THR A 422 -40.00 5.35 -1.12
N THR A 423 -40.02 4.25 -0.39
CA THR A 423 -39.11 3.99 0.72
C THR A 423 -37.71 3.63 0.22
N LYS A 424 -36.68 4.34 0.70
CA LYS A 424 -35.27 4.12 0.38
C LYS A 424 -34.50 3.76 1.65
N ARG A 425 -33.68 2.71 1.58
CA ARG A 425 -32.76 2.32 2.65
C ARG A 425 -31.36 2.83 2.32
N SER A 426 -30.71 3.44 3.30
CA SER A 426 -29.33 3.90 3.19
C SER A 426 -28.47 3.34 4.31
N PHE A 427 -27.20 3.11 4.04
CA PHE A 427 -26.18 2.78 5.04
C PHE A 427 -24.80 3.11 4.48
N TRP A 428 -23.80 3.14 5.37
CA TRP A 428 -22.42 3.42 5.04
C TRP A 428 -21.55 2.18 5.20
N VAL A 429 -20.47 2.13 4.40
CA VAL A 429 -19.38 1.15 4.56
C VAL A 429 -18.06 1.91 4.55
N LEU A 430 -17.31 1.85 5.64
CA LEU A 430 -15.90 2.24 5.71
C LEU A 430 -15.04 1.04 5.31
N THR A 431 -14.11 1.25 4.39
CA THR A 431 -12.95 0.39 4.18
C THR A 431 -11.74 1.15 4.72
N ASN A 432 -11.22 0.72 5.87
CA ASN A 432 -10.28 1.50 6.66
C ASN A 432 -8.99 1.85 5.89
N GLY A 433 -8.66 3.13 5.80
CA GLY A 433 -7.53 3.62 5.01
C GLY A 433 -7.77 3.69 3.50
N TYR A 434 -8.98 3.39 3.02
CA TYR A 434 -9.26 3.35 1.58
C TYR A 434 -10.42 4.26 1.14
N SER A 435 -11.63 4.01 1.67
CA SER A 435 -12.85 4.71 1.23
C SER A 435 -13.97 4.66 2.27
N LEU A 436 -14.92 5.60 2.15
CA LEU A 436 -16.27 5.46 2.69
C LEU A 436 -17.28 5.43 1.55
N VAL A 437 -18.21 4.48 1.57
CA VAL A 437 -19.23 4.33 0.54
C VAL A 437 -20.61 4.39 1.15
N LYS A 438 -21.41 5.38 0.73
CA LYS A 438 -22.84 5.41 1.02
C LYS A 438 -23.59 4.61 -0.03
N TYR A 439 -24.33 3.62 0.43
CA TYR A 439 -25.27 2.86 -0.39
C TYR A 439 -26.67 3.41 -0.15
N THR A 440 -27.41 3.67 -1.23
CA THR A 440 -28.82 4.06 -1.17
C THR A 440 -29.59 3.22 -2.16
N MET A 441 -30.59 2.49 -1.68
CA MET A 441 -31.34 1.53 -2.48
C MET A 441 -32.83 1.56 -2.16
N ASN A 442 -33.66 1.16 -3.12
CA ASN A 442 -35.09 1.00 -2.87
C ASN A 442 -35.30 -0.05 -1.75
N ALA A 443 -36.09 0.26 -0.73
CA ALA A 443 -36.31 -0.63 0.41
C ALA A 443 -37.05 -1.93 0.05
N ARG A 444 -37.67 -2.01 -1.14
CA ARG A 444 -38.23 -3.25 -1.69
C ARG A 444 -37.17 -4.24 -2.17
N LEU A 445 -35.94 -3.79 -2.42
CA LEU A 445 -34.83 -4.68 -2.76
C LEU A 445 -34.46 -5.52 -1.54
N SER A 446 -33.98 -6.73 -1.78
CA SER A 446 -33.49 -7.61 -0.71
C SER A 446 -32.46 -6.89 0.17
N PRO A 447 -32.46 -7.13 1.51
CA PRO A 447 -31.40 -6.64 2.38
C PRO A 447 -29.99 -7.03 1.94
N HIS A 448 -29.86 -8.10 1.15
CA HIS A 448 -28.60 -8.60 0.59
C HIS A 448 -28.44 -8.26 -0.90
N ALA A 449 -29.16 -7.25 -1.41
CA ALA A 449 -29.05 -6.83 -2.81
C ALA A 449 -27.62 -6.38 -3.19
N VAL A 450 -26.86 -5.87 -2.23
CA VAL A 450 -25.41 -5.74 -2.35
C VAL A 450 -24.77 -6.94 -1.66
N ASN A 451 -24.20 -7.84 -2.45
CA ASN A 451 -23.49 -9.01 -1.94
C ASN A 451 -22.04 -8.62 -1.62
N PHE A 452 -21.74 -8.36 -0.34
CA PHE A 452 -20.41 -7.95 0.12
C PHE A 452 -19.37 -9.09 0.17
N ASP A 453 -19.78 -10.34 -0.07
CA ASP A 453 -18.87 -11.49 -0.22
C ASP A 453 -18.30 -11.58 -1.64
N LYS A 454 -18.86 -10.82 -2.60
CA LYS A 454 -18.36 -10.70 -3.97
C LYS A 454 -17.53 -9.44 -4.14
N THR A 455 -16.35 -9.60 -4.74
CA THR A 455 -15.50 -8.50 -5.20
C THR A 455 -16.23 -7.70 -6.28
N GLU A 456 -16.21 -6.37 -6.17
CA GLU A 456 -16.79 -5.50 -7.20
C GLU A 456 -15.86 -5.45 -8.42
N LYS A 457 -16.40 -5.62 -9.62
CA LYS A 457 -15.62 -5.47 -10.85
C LYS A 457 -15.41 -3.99 -11.16
N THR A 458 -14.24 -3.44 -10.83
CA THR A 458 -13.93 -2.00 -11.01
C THR A 458 -12.76 -1.70 -11.94
N TRP A 459 -11.84 -2.65 -12.13
CA TRP A 459 -10.67 -2.54 -13.01
C TRP A 459 -11.08 -2.62 -14.49
N ASP A 460 -10.14 -2.41 -15.40
CA ASP A 460 -10.43 -2.23 -16.84
C ASP A 460 -10.60 -3.54 -17.60
N GLU A 461 -9.84 -4.57 -17.24
CA GLU A 461 -9.77 -5.84 -17.98
C GLU A 461 -11.05 -6.68 -17.90
N ASP A 462 -11.20 -7.72 -18.75
CA ASP A 462 -12.40 -8.57 -18.75
C ASP A 462 -12.54 -9.36 -17.43
N GLN A 463 -13.76 -9.40 -16.88
CA GLN A 463 -14.04 -10.08 -15.61
C GLN A 463 -13.72 -11.59 -15.63
N ARG A 464 -13.91 -12.26 -16.78
CA ARG A 464 -13.77 -13.72 -16.91
C ARG A 464 -12.36 -14.19 -16.57
N GLY A 465 -11.36 -13.35 -16.84
CA GLY A 465 -9.97 -13.66 -16.52
C GLY A 465 -9.66 -13.67 -15.02
N TYR A 466 -10.53 -13.15 -14.17
CA TYR A 466 -10.27 -13.05 -12.72
C TYR A 466 -11.16 -13.94 -11.86
N GLU A 467 -12.29 -14.41 -12.40
CA GLU A 467 -13.27 -15.19 -11.64
C GLU A 467 -12.71 -16.51 -11.10
N LYS A 468 -11.69 -17.08 -11.75
CA LYS A 468 -10.99 -18.28 -11.24
C LYS A 468 -10.36 -18.05 -9.87
N ARG A 469 -9.76 -16.88 -9.66
CA ARG A 469 -9.05 -16.54 -8.41
C ARG A 469 -9.92 -15.74 -7.43
N LEU A 470 -10.70 -14.79 -7.95
CA LEU A 470 -11.50 -13.88 -7.13
C LEU A 470 -12.94 -14.34 -6.93
N GLY A 471 -13.32 -15.49 -7.50
CA GLY A 471 -14.70 -15.98 -7.47
C GLY A 471 -15.65 -15.11 -8.31
N PRO A 472 -16.97 -15.37 -8.23
CA PRO A 472 -17.95 -14.61 -8.97
C PRO A 472 -17.94 -13.14 -8.56
N LEU A 473 -17.83 -12.25 -9.53
CA LEU A 473 -17.76 -10.81 -9.29
C LEU A 473 -19.15 -10.17 -9.26
N ARG A 474 -19.28 -9.04 -8.56
CA ARG A 474 -20.49 -8.20 -8.61
C ARG A 474 -20.24 -6.98 -9.52
N PRO A 475 -21.25 -6.52 -10.27
CA PRO A 475 -21.06 -5.40 -11.18
C PRO A 475 -20.88 -4.08 -10.42
N LYS A 476 -20.07 -3.18 -10.99
CA LYS A 476 -19.85 -1.82 -10.48
C LYS A 476 -21.17 -1.06 -10.32
N GLN A 477 -22.02 -1.10 -11.35
CA GLN A 477 -23.35 -0.51 -11.34
C GLN A 477 -24.40 -1.61 -11.17
N GLN A 478 -25.33 -1.40 -10.23
CA GLN A 478 -26.43 -2.32 -9.97
C GLN A 478 -27.75 -1.54 -10.07
N PRO A 479 -28.73 -2.01 -10.86
CA PRO A 479 -30.03 -1.35 -10.96
C PRO A 479 -30.67 -1.13 -9.59
N GLY A 480 -31.16 0.08 -9.34
CA GLY A 480 -31.82 0.45 -8.08
C GLY A 480 -30.91 0.65 -6.88
N ILE A 481 -29.58 0.61 -7.05
CA ILE A 481 -28.59 0.87 -5.99
C ILE A 481 -27.69 2.04 -6.43
N LYS A 482 -27.82 3.16 -5.73
CA LYS A 482 -26.90 4.30 -5.83
C LYS A 482 -25.72 4.07 -4.87
N LYS A 483 -24.49 4.30 -5.37
CA LYS A 483 -23.25 4.21 -4.60
C LYS A 483 -22.54 5.56 -4.69
N GLU A 484 -22.30 6.21 -3.56
CA GLU A 484 -21.56 7.46 -3.46
C GLU A 484 -20.28 7.19 -2.68
N ARG A 485 -19.11 7.46 -3.25
CA ARG A 485 -17.81 7.14 -2.63
C ARG A 485 -17.06 8.39 -2.24
N TRP A 486 -16.54 8.37 -1.02
CA TRP A 486 -15.52 9.28 -0.52
C TRP A 486 -14.20 8.53 -0.50
N MET A 487 -13.22 8.98 -1.29
CA MET A 487 -11.91 8.33 -1.39
C MET A 487 -10.92 8.96 -0.43
N LEU A 488 -10.02 8.16 0.16
CA LEU A 488 -8.95 8.69 1.00
C LEU A 488 -8.11 9.70 0.22
N LEU A 489 -8.09 10.95 0.68
CA LEU A 489 -7.25 12.01 0.14
C LEU A 489 -5.93 12.10 0.92
N GLU A 490 -6.06 12.20 2.24
CA GLU A 490 -4.97 12.46 3.17
C GLU A 490 -5.08 11.58 4.40
N SER A 491 -3.94 11.10 4.89
CA SER A 491 -3.82 10.47 6.19
C SER A 491 -2.52 10.92 6.85
N MET A 492 -2.61 11.41 8.08
CA MET A 492 -1.48 11.97 8.82
C MET A 492 -1.57 11.66 10.30
N ILE A 493 -0.41 11.57 10.94
CA ILE A 493 -0.28 11.39 12.39
C ILE A 493 -0.17 12.78 13.03
N VAL A 494 -1.01 13.06 14.02
CA VAL A 494 -1.02 14.31 14.80
C VAL A 494 -1.02 13.96 16.29
N GLY A 495 0.12 14.16 16.94
CA GLY A 495 0.33 13.62 18.28
C GLY A 495 0.19 12.10 18.25
N ASP A 496 -0.69 11.57 19.09
CA ASP A 496 -0.96 10.14 19.18
C ASP A 496 -2.04 9.68 18.17
N ASN A 497 -2.74 10.61 17.51
CA ASN A 497 -3.92 10.29 16.69
C ASN A 497 -3.59 10.19 15.21
N VAL A 498 -4.39 9.40 14.48
CA VAL A 498 -4.36 9.38 13.01
C VAL A 498 -5.59 10.09 12.46
N HIS A 499 -5.35 11.14 11.68
CA HIS A 499 -6.39 11.88 10.96
C HIS A 499 -6.47 11.35 9.53
N GLN A 500 -7.66 10.99 9.08
CA GLN A 500 -7.94 10.56 7.71
C GLN A 500 -9.04 11.43 7.11
N SER A 501 -8.74 12.07 5.98
CA SER A 501 -9.71 12.86 5.23
C SER A 501 -10.13 12.14 3.95
N TYR A 502 -11.43 11.94 3.79
CA TYR A 502 -12.05 11.29 2.64
C TYR A 502 -12.90 12.29 1.86
N ILE A 503 -12.77 12.31 0.54
CA ILE A 503 -13.38 13.34 -0.31
C ILE A 503 -14.33 12.78 -1.36
N ASN A 504 -15.38 13.54 -1.64
CA ASN A 504 -16.29 13.33 -2.75
C ASN A 504 -16.65 14.68 -3.37
N ASP A 505 -16.42 14.83 -4.68
CA ASP A 505 -16.67 16.06 -5.43
C ASP A 505 -17.90 15.97 -6.35
N ALA A 506 -18.73 14.93 -6.16
CA ALA A 506 -19.92 14.74 -6.99
C ALA A 506 -20.87 15.93 -6.89
N GLY A 507 -21.40 16.37 -8.04
CA GLY A 507 -22.37 17.47 -8.10
C GLY A 507 -21.79 18.86 -7.89
N GLY A 508 -20.46 19.04 -7.97
CA GLY A 508 -19.81 20.35 -7.88
C GLY A 508 -19.70 20.92 -6.46
N VAL A 509 -20.06 20.12 -5.45
CA VAL A 509 -19.92 20.48 -4.03
C VAL A 509 -18.85 19.57 -3.43
N ARG A 510 -17.78 20.16 -2.89
CA ARG A 510 -16.76 19.40 -2.17
C ARG A 510 -17.34 18.88 -0.86
N SER A 511 -17.35 17.57 -0.68
CA SER A 511 -17.77 16.91 0.56
C SER A 511 -16.58 16.19 1.19
N VAL A 512 -16.36 16.43 2.49
CA VAL A 512 -15.22 15.89 3.24
C VAL A 512 -15.72 15.20 4.51
N ILE A 513 -15.25 13.97 4.71
CA ILE A 513 -15.41 13.22 5.95
C ILE A 513 -14.03 13.09 6.59
N GLU A 514 -13.87 13.58 7.82
CA GLU A 514 -12.68 13.33 8.62
C GLU A 514 -12.95 12.23 9.64
N LEU A 515 -12.17 11.15 9.59
CA LEU A 515 -12.11 10.15 10.65
C LEU A 515 -10.84 10.37 11.47
N VAL A 516 -11.00 10.55 12.78
CA VAL A 516 -9.89 10.67 13.72
C VAL A 516 -9.80 9.39 14.54
N TRP A 517 -8.78 8.58 14.27
CA TRP A 517 -8.46 7.41 15.07
C TRP A 517 -7.63 7.83 16.28
N LEU A 518 -8.20 7.62 17.47
CA LEU A 518 -7.55 7.92 18.74
C LEU A 518 -6.47 6.86 19.01
N GLY A 519 -5.20 7.24 18.95
CA GLY A 519 -4.13 6.28 19.23
C GLY A 519 -3.86 6.09 20.73
N PRO A 520 -3.05 5.08 21.08
CA PRO A 520 -2.66 4.84 22.47
C PRO A 520 -1.81 6.01 23.01
N ALA A 521 -1.94 6.28 24.30
CA ALA A 521 -1.19 7.35 24.96
C ALA A 521 0.33 7.13 24.82
N GLY A 522 1.05 8.13 24.32
CA GLY A 522 2.48 8.06 24.02
C GLY A 522 2.82 7.71 22.56
N GLY A 523 1.80 7.48 21.73
CA GLY A 523 1.91 7.31 20.28
C GLY A 523 2.48 5.95 19.86
N GLY A 524 2.29 5.57 18.59
CA GLY A 524 2.95 4.39 18.01
C GLY A 524 2.19 3.07 18.17
N GLY A 525 0.90 3.02 17.84
CA GLY A 525 0.10 1.80 17.75
C GLY A 525 0.67 0.73 16.79
N ALA A 526 1.55 1.12 15.87
CA ALA A 526 2.33 0.18 15.06
C ALA A 526 3.46 -0.42 15.91
N GLY A 527 3.18 -1.54 16.57
CA GLY A 527 4.14 -2.20 17.46
C GLY A 527 3.68 -2.40 18.90
N VAL A 528 2.39 -2.20 19.21
CA VAL A 528 1.79 -2.72 20.46
C VAL A 528 1.60 -4.23 20.29
N GLY A 529 2.71 -4.95 20.16
CA GLY A 529 2.77 -6.38 20.43
C GLY A 529 2.80 -6.54 21.95
N VAL A 530 1.89 -7.37 22.49
CA VAL A 530 1.99 -7.86 23.87
C VAL A 530 3.05 -8.94 23.93
#